data_AF-A0A1S2M9X0-F1
#
_entry.id   AF-A0A1S2M9X0-F1
#
_cell.length_a   1.000
_cell.length_b   1.000
_cell.length_c   1.000
_cell.angle_alpha   90.00
_cell.angle_beta   90.00
_cell.angle_gamma   90.00
#
_symmetry.space_group_name_H-M   'P 1'
#
loop_
_entity.id
_entity.type
_entity.pdbx_description
1 polymer ?
#
loop_
_entity_poly.entity_id
_entity_poly.type
_entity_poly.pdbx_seq_one_letter_code
_entity_poly.pdbx_strand_id
1 'polypeptide(L)' 'MTSKNILRLYIEHKRTMMINAAYDYGFNAEITIQHSQELDELLNKYSRIIIEKQENDLPSYQF' A
#
# COMPACT_ATOMS: atom_id res chain seq x y z
N MET A 1 14.13 1.80 13.16
CA MET A 1 12.85 1.72 12.40
C MET A 1 13.18 1.28 10.98
N THR A 2 12.55 0.23 10.44
CA THR A 2 12.86 -0.27 9.08
C THR A 2 11.96 0.38 8.04
N SER A 3 12.42 0.50 6.78
CA SER A 3 11.66 1.09 5.67
C SER A 3 10.29 0.43 5.44
N LYS A 4 10.18 -0.89 5.71
CA LYS A 4 8.91 -1.64 5.66
C LYS A 4 7.89 -1.15 6.70
N ASN A 5 8.34 -0.89 7.93
CA ASN A 5 7.46 -0.41 9.00
C ASN A 5 6.96 1.01 8.70
N ILE A 6 7.83 1.85 8.15
CA ILE A 6 7.47 3.21 7.71
C ILE A 6 6.41 3.14 6.60
N LEU A 7 6.61 2.29 5.58
CA LEU A 7 5.63 2.13 4.50
C LEU A 7 4.27 1.63 5.01
N ARG A 8 4.27 0.71 5.99
CA ARG A 8 3.03 0.24 6.64
C ARG A 8 2.30 1.37 7.35
N LEU A 9 3.01 2.26 8.05
CA LEU A 9 2.40 3.43 8.69
C LEU A 9 1.75 4.37 7.67
N TYR A 10 2.40 4.59 6.52
CA TYR A 10 1.82 5.41 5.45
C TYR A 10 0.56 4.78 4.84
N ILE A 11 0.52 3.46 4.68
CA ILE A 11 -0.67 2.73 4.23
C ILE A 11 -1.84 2.95 5.18
N GLU A 12 -1.62 2.76 6.49
CA GLU A 12 -2.68 2.95 7.49
C GLU A 12 -3.16 4.41 7.53
N HIS A 13 -2.23 5.37 7.47
CA HIS A 13 -2.58 6.78 7.44
C HIS A 13 -3.43 7.12 6.21
N LYS A 14 -3.02 6.67 5.01
CA LYS A 14 -3.76 6.92 3.77
C LYS A 14 -5.12 6.23 3.77
N ARG A 15 -5.22 5.03 4.35
CA ARG A 15 -6.49 4.32 4.54
C ARG A 15 -7.46 5.12 5.40
N THR A 16 -6.99 5.69 6.52
CA THR A 16 -7.81 6.56 7.35
C THR A 16 -8.29 7.79 6.59
N MET A 17 -7.42 8.43 5.80
CA MET A 17 -7.83 9.58 4.96
C MET A 17 -8.92 9.20 3.95
N MET A 18 -8.78 8.06 3.26
CA MET A 18 -9.79 7.57 2.32
C MET A 18 -11.13 7.31 2.99
N ILE A 19 -11.14 6.68 4.17
CA ILE A 19 -12.37 6.40 4.92
C ILE A 19 -13.05 7.70 5.37
N ASN A 20 -12.28 8.65 5.89
CA ASN A 20 -12.82 9.95 6.29
C ASN A 20 -13.39 10.69 5.08
N ALA A 21 -12.67 10.70 3.94
CA ALA A 21 -13.16 11.31 2.72
C ALA A 21 -14.45 10.65 2.21
N ALA A 22 -14.55 9.31 2.30
CA ALA A 22 -15.77 8.60 1.95
C ALA A 22 -16.95 8.95 2.88
N TYR A 23 -16.67 9.16 4.17
CA TYR A 23 -17.68 9.57 5.14
C TYR A 23 -18.14 11.02 4.91
N ASP A 24 -17.21 11.93 4.64
CA ASP A 24 -17.47 13.37 4.52
C ASP A 24 -18.03 13.76 3.13
N TYR A 25 -17.50 13.15 2.05
CA TYR A 25 -17.78 13.55 0.66
C TYR A 25 -18.45 12.44 -0.17
N GLY A 26 -18.50 11.20 0.35
CA GLY A 26 -19.01 10.04 -0.37
C GLY A 26 -17.95 9.30 -1.18
N PHE A 27 -18.27 8.07 -1.57
CA PHE A 27 -17.32 7.18 -2.27
C PHE A 27 -16.95 7.63 -3.69
N ASN A 28 -17.86 8.32 -4.37
CA ASN A 28 -17.66 8.79 -5.73
C ASN A 28 -17.05 10.19 -5.80
N ALA A 29 -16.78 10.82 -4.65
CA ALA A 29 -16.11 12.11 -4.63
C ALA A 29 -14.68 11.97 -5.15
N GLU A 30 -14.25 12.95 -5.92
CA GLU A 30 -12.91 12.96 -6.52
C GLU A 30 -11.81 12.77 -5.47
N ILE A 31 -11.94 13.42 -4.31
CA ILE A 31 -10.98 13.29 -3.20
C ILE A 31 -10.91 11.86 -2.63
N THR A 32 -12.05 11.16 -2.54
CA THR A 32 -12.11 9.77 -2.08
C THR A 32 -11.47 8.83 -3.09
N ILE A 33 -11.74 9.07 -4.38
CA ILE A 33 -11.14 8.32 -5.49
C ILE A 33 -9.62 8.53 -5.51
N GLN A 34 -9.15 9.78 -5.38
CA GLN A 34 -7.72 10.08 -5.28
C GLN A 34 -7.06 9.33 -4.12
N HIS A 35 -7.65 9.36 -2.92
CA HIS A 35 -7.11 8.60 -1.79
C HIS A 35 -7.11 7.08 -2.00
N SER A 36 -8.09 6.52 -2.72
CA SER A 36 -8.07 5.09 -3.08
C SER A 36 -6.93 4.73 -4.03
N GLN A 37 -6.67 5.57 -5.04
CA GLN A 37 -5.59 5.37 -6.00
C GLN A 37 -4.21 5.46 -5.32
N GLU A 38 -4.02 6.47 -4.47
CA GLU A 38 -2.79 6.61 -3.68
C GLU A 38 -2.58 5.44 -2.72
N LEU A 39 -3.66 4.94 -2.10
CA LEU A 39 -3.60 3.78 -1.22
C LEU A 39 -3.19 2.52 -1.99
N ASP A 40 -3.77 2.30 -3.18
CA ASP A 40 -3.43 1.17 -4.05
C ASP A 40 -1.95 1.20 -4.48
N GLU A 41 -1.40 2.37 -4.80
CA GLU A 41 0.03 2.49 -5.10
C GLU A 41 0.92 2.09 -3.91
N LEU A 42 0.54 2.50 -2.70
CA LEU A 42 1.28 2.16 -1.48
C LEU A 42 1.22 0.65 -1.19
N LEU A 43 0.03 0.05 -1.37
CA LEU A 43 -0.16 -1.41 -1.25
C LEU A 43 0.68 -2.16 -2.28
N ASN A 44 0.69 -1.70 -3.54
CA ASN A 44 1.52 -2.30 -4.59
C ASN A 44 3.01 -2.23 -4.27
N LYS A 45 3.51 -1.10 -3.77
CA LYS A 45 4.90 -0.94 -3.31
C LYS A 45 5.21 -1.91 -2.16
N TYR A 46 4.30 -2.04 -1.20
CA TYR A 46 4.48 -2.93 -0.05
C TYR A 46 4.48 -4.42 -0.46
N SER A 47 3.58 -4.80 -1.36
CA SER A 47 3.51 -6.16 -1.92
C SER A 47 4.80 -6.54 -2.65
N ARG A 48 5.36 -5.64 -3.48
CA ARG A 48 6.66 -5.88 -4.14
C ARG A 48 7.79 -6.12 -3.14
N ILE A 49 7.90 -5.30 -2.10
CA ILE A 49 8.91 -5.46 -1.04
C ILE A 49 8.77 -6.82 -0.32
N ILE A 50 7.54 -7.33 -0.16
CA ILE A 50 7.32 -8.65 0.43
C ILE A 50 7.72 -9.77 -0.53
N ILE A 51 7.33 -9.67 -1.80
CA ILE A 51 7.59 -10.70 -2.83
C ILE A 51 9.09 -10.78 -3.14
N GLU A 52 9.76 -9.65 -3.34
CA GLU A 52 11.21 -9.59 -3.57
C GLU A 52 12.00 -10.21 -2.42
N LYS A 53 11.52 -10.09 -1.18
CA LYS A 53 12.15 -10.78 -0.04
C LYS A 53 11.98 -12.30 -0.09
N GLN A 54 10.87 -12.81 -0.64
CA GLN A 54 10.62 -14.26 -0.74
C GLN A 54 11.39 -14.90 -1.90
N GLU A 55 11.60 -14.20 -3.02
CA GLU A 55 12.40 -14.72 -4.14
C GLU A 55 13.90 -14.83 -3.82
N ASN A 56 14.43 -13.92 -2.99
CA ASN A 56 15.84 -13.99 -2.56
C ASN A 56 16.13 -15.10 -1.52
N ASP A 57 15.09 -15.79 -1.03
CA ASP A 57 15.21 -16.93 -0.10
C ASP A 57 15.01 -18.30 -0.80
N LEU A 58 14.76 -18.33 -2.12
CA LEU A 58 14.64 -19.56 -2.90
C LEU A 58 16.02 -19.99 -3.45
N PRO A 59 16.46 -21.25 -3.26
CA PRO A 59 17.70 -21.72 -3.87
C PRO A 59 17.53 -21.75 -5.40
N SER A 60 18.49 -21.18 -6.11
CA SER A 60 18.49 -21.19 -7.57
C SER A 60 18.58 -22.63 -8.08
N TYR A 61 17.49 -23.18 -8.59
CA TYR A 61 17.55 -24.40 -9.40
C TYR A 61 18.03 -24.01 -10.79
N GLN A 62 19.29 -24.31 -11.09
CA GLN A 62 19.77 -24.44 -12.46
C GLN A 62 19.30 -25.79 -13.01
N PHE A 63 18.58 -25.75 -14.14
CA PHE A 63 18.50 -26.86 -15.09
C PHE A 63 19.28 -26.48 -16.33
#